data_AF-A0A836QVC1-F1
#
_entry.id   AF-A0A836QVC1-F1
#
_cell.length_a   1.000
_cell.length_b   1.000
_cell.length_c   1.000
_cell.angle_alpha   90.00
_cell.angle_beta   90.00
_cell.angle_gamma   90.00
#
_symmetry.space_group_name_H-M   'P 1'
#
loop_
_entity.id
_entity.type
_entity.pdbx_description
1 polymer ?
#
loop_
_entity_poly.entity_id
_entity_poly.type
_entity_poly.pdbx_seq_one_letter_code
_entity_poly.pdbx_strand_id
1 'polypeptide(L)' 'MNVLAIGAHFDDVELGCGGSLAKHVAEGDKVYIYVATVSGFTNHNAEVVRDNDVALQEGKDSMDIMGVHGITCGR' A
#
# COMPACT_ATOMS: atom_id res chain seq x y z
N MET A 1 -14.46 12.89 -6.22
CA MET A 1 -14.67 11.52 -6.76
C MET A 1 -14.19 10.50 -5.73
N ASN A 2 -14.47 9.21 -5.95
CA ASN A 2 -13.91 8.12 -5.14
C ASN A 2 -12.95 7.32 -6.02
N VAL A 3 -11.73 7.12 -5.56
CA VAL A 3 -10.66 6.36 -6.24
C VAL A 3 -10.30 5.16 -5.38
N LEU A 4 -10.24 3.98 -5.99
CA LEU A 4 -9.72 2.77 -5.37
C LEU A 4 -8.51 2.29 -6.17
N ALA A 5 -7.33 2.30 -5.56
CA ALA A 5 -6.13 1.70 -6.12
C ALA A 5 -5.93 0.29 -5.56
N ILE A 6 -5.56 -0.65 -6.42
CA ILE A 6 -5.46 -2.07 -6.10
C ILE A 6 -4.04 -2.53 -6.45
N GLY A 7 -3.30 -2.98 -5.44
CA GLY A 7 -1.97 -3.60 -5.59
C GLY A 7 -1.98 -5.05 -5.10
N ALA A 8 -1.06 -5.87 -5.59
CA ALA A 8 -0.87 -7.22 -5.08
C ALA A 8 -0.09 -7.19 -3.75
N HIS A 9 0.94 -6.36 -3.69
CA HIS A 9 1.84 -6.19 -2.55
C HIS A 9 1.85 -4.74 -2.05
N PHE A 10 2.30 -4.56 -0.81
CA PHE A 10 2.68 -3.25 -0.29
C PHE A 10 3.90 -2.76 -1.06
N ASP A 11 3.79 -1.59 -1.71
CA ASP A 11 4.72 -0.93 -2.64
C ASP A 11 4.17 -0.75 -4.07
N ASP A 12 3.30 -1.64 -4.54
CA ASP A 12 2.83 -1.64 -5.93
C ASP A 12 2.17 -0.31 -6.31
N VAL A 13 1.31 0.22 -5.44
CA VAL A 13 0.56 1.45 -5.69
C VAL A 13 1.42 2.70 -5.47
N GLU A 14 2.34 2.64 -4.51
CA GLU A 14 3.31 3.69 -4.24
C GLU A 14 4.23 3.92 -5.45
N LEU A 15 4.86 2.84 -5.91
CA LEU A 15 5.82 2.85 -7.00
C LEU A 15 5.12 3.05 -8.34
N GLY A 16 3.95 2.45 -8.53
CA GLY A 16 3.22 2.49 -9.80
C GLY A 16 2.48 3.81 -10.05
N CYS A 17 1.88 4.40 -9.02
CA CYS A 17 1.02 5.57 -9.20
C CYS A 17 0.93 6.52 -8.00
N GLY A 18 1.85 6.46 -7.03
CA GLY A 18 1.77 7.24 -5.79
C GLY A 18 1.61 8.75 -6.01
N GLY A 19 2.34 9.32 -6.97
CA GLY A 19 2.22 10.74 -7.31
C GLY A 19 0.84 11.13 -7.89
N SER A 20 0.23 10.25 -8.68
CA SER A 20 -1.13 10.47 -9.19
C SER A 20 -2.17 10.38 -8.08
N LEU A 21 -2.03 9.42 -7.16
CA LEU A 21 -2.91 9.27 -6.01
C LEU A 21 -2.81 10.46 -5.06
N ALA A 22 -1.60 10.93 -4.76
CA ALA A 22 -1.39 12.14 -3.95
C ALA A 22 -2.01 13.38 -4.61
N LYS A 23 -1.95 13.50 -5.93
CA LYS A 23 -2.64 14.57 -6.67
C LYS A 23 -4.16 14.50 -6.51
N HIS A 24 -4.75 13.31 -6.63
CA HIS A 24 -6.19 13.12 -6.39
C HIS A 24 -6.59 13.53 -4.96
N VAL A 25 -5.79 13.15 -3.95
CA VAL A 25 -5.99 13.61 -2.56
C VAL A 25 -5.97 15.14 -2.48
N ALA A 26 -4.97 15.78 -3.09
CA ALA A 26 -4.83 17.25 -3.09
C ALA A 26 -5.99 17.97 -3.80
N GLU A 27 -6.62 17.34 -4.79
CA GLU A 27 -7.81 17.84 -5.48
C GLU A 27 -9.12 17.58 -4.71
N GLY A 28 -9.04 16.94 -3.54
CA GLY A 28 -10.17 16.67 -2.65
C GLY A 28 -10.92 15.37 -2.95
N ASP A 29 -10.33 14.47 -3.75
CA ASP A 29 -10.88 13.14 -3.98
C ASP A 29 -10.65 12.21 -2.79
N LYS A 30 -11.59 11.28 -2.58
CA LYS A 30 -11.44 10.22 -1.60
C LYS A 30 -10.68 9.07 -2.21
N VAL A 31 -9.46 8.84 -1.75
CA VAL A 31 -8.57 7.80 -2.27
C VAL A 31 -8.45 6.67 -1.25
N TYR A 32 -8.69 5.44 -1.70
CA TYR A 32 -8.56 4.22 -0.90
C TYR A 32 -7.61 3.26 -1.59
N ILE A 33 -6.92 2.44 -0.80
CA ILE A 33 -6.00 1.41 -1.29
C ILE A 33 -6.45 0.03 -0.80
N TYR A 34 -6.42 -0.95 -1.71
CA TYR A 34 -6.53 -2.35 -1.40
C TYR A 34 -5.24 -3.07 -1.78
N VAL A 35 -4.70 -3.86 -0.86
CA VAL A 35 -3.54 -4.71 -1.09
C VAL A 35 -3.96 -6.16 -0.97
N ALA A 36 -3.72 -6.97 -2.00
CA ALA A 36 -4.24 -8.33 -2.05
C ALA A 36 -3.52 -9.30 -1.10
N THR A 37 -2.25 -9.03 -0.76
CA THR A 37 -1.41 -9.93 0.04
C THR A 37 -0.73 -9.20 1.22
N VAL A 38 -0.23 -9.98 2.17
CA VAL A 38 0.45 -9.48 3.38
C VAL A 38 1.91 -9.07 3.15
N SER A 39 2.47 -9.38 1.98
CA SER A 39 3.78 -8.92 1.49
C SER A 39 5.02 -9.19 2.37
N GLY A 40 4.92 -10.06 3.38
CA GLY A 40 6.12 -10.67 3.97
C GLY A 40 6.86 -11.51 2.94
N PHE A 41 8.17 -11.64 3.13
CA PHE A 41 9.04 -12.26 2.14
C PHE A 41 10.04 -13.21 2.82
N THR A 42 10.08 -14.44 2.34
CA THR A 42 11.09 -15.44 2.66
C THR A 42 11.87 -15.74 1.39
N ASN A 43 13.20 -15.67 1.47
CA ASN A 43 14.04 -15.88 0.30
C ASN A 43 14.19 -17.38 -0.06
N HIS A 44 14.92 -17.66 -1.13
CA HIS A 44 15.16 -19.02 -1.61
C HIS A 44 15.98 -19.91 -0.65
N ASN A 45 16.63 -19.31 0.36
CA ASN A 45 17.37 -20.02 1.41
C ASN A 45 16.52 -20.29 2.67
N ALA A 46 15.20 -20.06 2.59
CA ALA A 46 14.28 -20.15 3.72
C ALA A 46 14.56 -19.15 4.85
N GLU A 47 15.24 -18.05 4.56
CA GLU A 47 15.45 -16.96 5.52
C GLU A 47 14.33 -15.93 5.39
N VAL A 48 13.72 -15.59 6.52
CA VAL A 48 12.72 -14.51 6.58
C VAL A 48 13.44 -13.17 6.37
N VAL A 49 13.15 -12.52 5.25
CA VAL A 49 13.73 -11.21 4.89
C VAL A 49 12.86 -10.08 5.42
N ARG A 50 11.53 -10.27 5.37
CA ARG A 50 10.56 -9.31 5.88
C ARG A 50 9.36 -10.03 6.46
N ASP A 51 8.97 -9.63 7.67
CA ASP A 51 7.78 -10.13 8.33
C ASP A 51 6.50 -9.46 7.78
N ASN A 52 5.37 -10.16 7.83
CA ASN A 52 4.07 -9.65 7.37
C ASN A 52 3.63 -8.40 8.15
N ASP A 53 3.86 -8.37 9.46
CA ASP A 53 3.47 -7.24 10.31
C ASP A 53 4.35 -6.02 10.04
N VAL A 54 5.64 -6.25 9.73
CA VAL A 54 6.55 -5.19 9.29
C VAL A 54 6.08 -4.61 7.95
N ALA A 55 5.77 -5.47 6.97
CA ALA A 55 5.27 -5.02 5.67
C ALA A 55 3.94 -4.25 5.78
N LEU A 56 3.04 -4.70 6.65
CA LEU A 56 1.78 -4.00 6.93
C LEU A 56 2.02 -2.62 7.57
N GLN A 57 2.98 -2.51 8.49
CA GLN A 57 3.31 -1.23 9.12
C GLN A 57 3.93 -0.26 8.12
N GLU A 58 4.89 -0.73 7.30
CA GLU A 58 5.48 0.06 6.22
C GLU A 58 4.40 0.58 5.24
N GLY A 59 3.46 -0.29 4.86
CA GLY A 59 2.33 0.09 4.02
C GLY A 59 1.47 1.19 4.66
N LYS A 60 1.15 1.09 5.96
CA LYS A 60 0.39 2.13 6.68
C LYS A 60 1.14 3.45 6.75
N ASP A 61 2.43 3.43 7.05
CA ASP A 61 3.26 4.63 7.13
C ASP A 61 3.31 5.36 5.77
N SER A 62 3.39 4.59 4.67
CA SER A 62 3.27 5.11 3.31
C SER A 62 1.93 5.81 3.05
N MET A 63 0.81 5.21 3.49
CA MET A 63 -0.52 5.81 3.34
C MET A 63 -0.65 7.15 4.03
N ASP A 64 -0.10 7.26 5.24
CA ASP A 64 -0.11 8.50 6.04
C ASP A 64 0.68 9.60 5.31
N ILE A 65 1.80 9.26 4.68
CA ILE A 65 2.59 10.19 3.86
C ILE A 65 1.81 10.65 2.62
N MET A 66 1.12 9.72 1.95
CA MET A 66 0.35 10.02 0.74
C MET A 66 -0.97 10.74 1.01
N GLY A 67 -1.46 10.74 2.25
CA GLY A 67 -2.72 11.36 2.65
C GLY A 67 -3.97 10.62 2.16
N VAL A 68 -3.86 9.32 1.85
CA VAL A 68 -5.03 8.54 1.42
C VAL A 68 -5.97 8.27 2.59
N HIS A 69 -7.24 7.98 2.29
CA HIS A 69 -8.31 7.89 3.29
C HIS A 69 -8.40 6.54 4.00
N GLY A 70 -7.77 5.50 3.45
CA GLY A 70 -7.74 4.20 4.10
C GLY A 70 -7.11 3.11 3.25
N ILE A 71 -6.62 2.10 3.94
CA ILE A 71 -6.03 0.89 3.37
C ILE A 71 -6.73 -0.35 3.92
N THR A 72 -6.98 -1.32 3.06
CA THR A 72 -7.41 -2.67 3.44
C THR A 72 -6.47 -3.70 2.82
N CYS A 73 -6.04 -4.67 3.62
CA CYS A 73 -5.20 -5.77 3.16
C CYS A 73 -6.01 -7.08 3.18
N GLY A 74 -5.84 -7.91 2.15
CA GLY A 74 -6.43 -9.24 2.06
C GLY A 74 -5.92 -10.12 3.21
N ARG A 75 -6.84 -10.55 4.08
CA ARG A 75 -6.55 -11.46 5.20
C ARG A 75 -6.58 -12.91 4.75
#